data_AF-A0A7H0H9L3-F1
#
_entry.id   AF-A0A7H0H9L3-F1
#
_cell.length_a   1.000
_cell.length_b   1.000
_cell.length_c   1.000
_cell.angle_alpha   90.00
_cell.angle_beta   90.00
_cell.angle_gamma   90.00
#
_symmetry.space_group_name_H-M   'P 1'
#
loop_
_entity.id
_entity.type
_entity.pdbx_description
1 polymer ?
#
loop_
_entity_poly.entity_id
_entity_poly.type
_entity_poly.pdbx_seq_one_letter_code
_entity_poly.pdbx_strand_id
1 'polypeptide(L)'
;MGLIAFVIWQWFHPGSERATRITWLTAASMILNAIWLGVTQVGWLWPSVVVILTLAVVLGLLLRCLGESRPTSTLEAVVVDGTFGVYLGWVAVASVANVTAVLVASGVDPGEGVATVLAVVVLAVAVALGAVFALALAARWTVAAAMAWALAWIAVGRLTSGPASVTVAVAAVVSALAILAVTAYARHRHAGGTTRVPANAPDGRVHA
;
A
#
# COMPACT_ATOMS: atom_id res chain seq x y z
N MET A 1 1.77 -6.85 -17.43
CA MET A 1 3.05 -7.21 -16.75
C MET A 1 2.82 -8.05 -15.50
N GLY A 2 1.97 -7.64 -14.55
CA GLY A 2 1.66 -8.45 -13.34
C GLY A 2 1.06 -9.84 -13.63
N LEU A 3 0.10 -9.95 -14.56
CA LEU A 3 -0.47 -11.24 -15.01
C LEU A 3 0.58 -12.18 -15.61
N ILE A 4 1.53 -11.65 -16.38
CA ILE A 4 2.59 -12.44 -17.00
C ILE A 4 3.57 -12.94 -15.93
N ALA A 5 3.98 -12.08 -15.01
CA ALA A 5 4.84 -12.47 -13.88
C ALA A 5 4.15 -13.51 -12.97
N PHE A 6 2.85 -13.36 -12.74
CA PHE A 6 2.05 -14.30 -11.96
C PHE A 6 1.92 -15.67 -12.66
N VAL A 7 1.62 -15.69 -13.96
CA VAL A 7 1.54 -16.92 -14.76
C VAL A 7 2.90 -17.62 -14.83
N ILE A 8 4.00 -16.87 -14.98
CA ILE A 8 5.36 -17.42 -14.94
C ILE A 8 5.65 -18.04 -13.57
N TRP A 9 5.35 -17.34 -12.47
CA TRP A 9 5.55 -17.88 -11.12
C TRP A 9 4.70 -19.12 -10.84
N GLN A 10 3.43 -19.11 -11.29
CA GLN A 10 2.50 -20.23 -11.16
C GLN A 10 2.99 -21.48 -11.89
N TRP A 11 3.69 -21.30 -13.02
CA TRP A 11 4.31 -22.40 -13.77
C TRP A 11 5.39 -23.12 -12.95
N PHE A 12 6.11 -22.41 -12.08
CA PHE A 12 7.20 -22.98 -11.28
C PHE A 12 6.77 -23.55 -9.91
N HIS A 13 5.53 -23.35 -9.47
CA HIS A 13 5.05 -23.81 -8.14
C HIS A 13 3.64 -24.46 -8.16
N PRO A 14 3.40 -25.51 -8.97
CA PRO A 14 2.13 -26.22 -8.94
C PRO A 14 1.91 -26.91 -7.57
N GLY A 15 0.75 -26.70 -6.94
CA GLY A 15 0.25 -27.57 -5.85
C GLY A 15 0.44 -27.11 -4.40
N SER A 16 0.89 -25.89 -4.10
CA SER A 16 0.90 -25.39 -2.71
C SER A 16 -0.42 -24.70 -2.34
N GLU A 17 -1.00 -25.02 -1.17
CA GLU A 17 -2.24 -24.38 -0.67
C GLU A 17 -2.11 -22.83 -0.59
N ARG A 18 -0.89 -22.35 -0.34
CA ARG A 18 -0.51 -20.95 -0.36
C ARG A 18 -0.64 -20.33 -1.75
N ALA A 19 -0.13 -21.00 -2.79
CA ALA A 19 -0.25 -20.54 -4.17
C ALA A 19 -1.72 -20.47 -4.57
N THR A 20 -2.55 -21.47 -4.24
CA THR A 20 -3.98 -21.47 -4.57
C THR A 20 -4.73 -20.30 -3.92
N ARG A 21 -4.43 -19.98 -2.65
CA ARG A 21 -5.09 -18.88 -1.92
C ARG A 21 -4.73 -17.50 -2.48
N ILE A 22 -3.46 -17.30 -2.86
CA ILE A 22 -2.98 -16.02 -3.41
C ILE A 22 -3.36 -15.88 -4.89
N THR A 23 -3.54 -17.00 -5.61
CA THR A 23 -3.89 -17.02 -7.04
C THR A 23 -5.18 -16.28 -7.31
N TRP A 24 -6.23 -16.57 -6.53
CA TRP A 24 -7.52 -15.92 -6.73
C TRP A 24 -7.48 -14.42 -6.42
N LEU A 25 -6.80 -14.03 -5.33
CA LEU A 25 -6.63 -12.61 -4.98
C LEU A 25 -5.80 -11.86 -6.04
N THR A 26 -4.78 -12.51 -6.60
CA THR A 26 -3.95 -11.92 -7.65
C THR A 26 -4.76 -11.72 -8.92
N ALA A 27 -5.47 -12.74 -9.38
CA ALA A 27 -6.34 -12.66 -10.54
C ALA A 27 -7.43 -11.58 -10.36
N ALA A 28 -8.08 -11.56 -9.20
CA ALA A 28 -9.07 -10.55 -8.84
C ALA A 28 -8.47 -9.13 -8.89
N SER A 29 -7.27 -8.92 -8.36
CA SER A 29 -6.61 -7.62 -8.41
C SER A 29 -6.37 -7.13 -9.86
N MET A 30 -5.96 -8.04 -10.74
CA MET A 30 -5.68 -7.70 -12.15
C MET A 30 -6.95 -7.38 -12.92
N ILE A 31 -8.02 -8.15 -12.70
CA ILE A 31 -9.34 -7.89 -13.28
C ILE A 31 -9.90 -6.56 -12.79
N LEU A 32 -9.89 -6.33 -11.47
CA LEU A 32 -10.37 -5.08 -10.88
C LEU A 32 -9.59 -3.87 -11.39
N ASN A 33 -8.28 -4.00 -11.62
CA ASN A 33 -7.47 -2.93 -12.20
C ASN A 33 -7.84 -2.64 -13.65
N ALA A 34 -8.10 -3.67 -14.46
CA ALA A 34 -8.56 -3.49 -15.83
C ALA A 34 -9.95 -2.84 -15.86
N ILE A 35 -10.87 -3.28 -14.99
CA ILE A 35 -12.19 -2.65 -14.82
C ILE A 35 -12.04 -1.18 -14.43
N TRP A 36 -11.17 -0.87 -13.45
CA TRP A 36 -10.94 0.50 -12.98
C TRP A 36 -10.47 1.43 -14.12
N LEU A 37 -9.52 0.97 -14.94
CA LEU A 37 -9.07 1.71 -16.12
C LEU A 37 -10.22 1.91 -17.11
N GLY A 38 -11.04 0.87 -17.35
CA GLY A 38 -12.19 0.97 -18.24
C GLY A 38 -13.23 1.98 -17.77
N VAL A 39 -13.65 1.91 -16.49
CA VAL A 39 -14.66 2.81 -15.94
C VAL A 39 -14.17 4.26 -15.83
N THR A 40 -12.88 4.48 -15.55
CA THR A 40 -12.31 5.84 -15.54
C THR A 40 -12.23 6.43 -16.94
N GLN A 41 -11.93 5.63 -17.97
CA GLN A 41 -11.89 6.10 -19.36
C GLN A 41 -13.26 6.52 -19.90
N VAL A 42 -14.34 5.82 -19.54
CA VAL A 42 -15.71 6.20 -19.94
C VAL A 42 -16.34 7.27 -19.04
N GLY A 43 -15.58 7.83 -18.09
CA GLY A 43 -16.03 8.90 -17.21
C GLY A 43 -17.03 8.47 -16.13
N TRP A 44 -17.09 7.18 -15.79
CA TRP A 44 -17.99 6.67 -14.75
C TRP A 44 -17.39 6.91 -13.36
N LEU A 45 -17.68 8.09 -12.82
CA LEU A 45 -17.12 8.61 -11.57
C LEU A 45 -17.40 7.72 -10.34
N TRP A 46 -18.65 7.61 -9.90
CA TRP A 46 -18.98 6.81 -8.72
C TRP A 46 -18.61 5.32 -8.85
N PRO A 47 -18.86 4.65 -10.00
CA PRO A 47 -18.39 3.29 -10.21
C PRO A 47 -16.87 3.14 -10.07
N SER A 48 -16.07 4.10 -10.54
CA SER A 48 -14.62 4.01 -10.42
C SER A 48 -14.14 4.03 -8.97
N VAL A 49 -14.81 4.76 -8.08
CA VAL A 49 -14.52 4.79 -6.63
C VAL A 49 -14.77 3.42 -6.00
N VAL A 50 -15.91 2.81 -6.30
CA VAL A 50 -16.22 1.48 -5.76
C VAL A 50 -15.19 0.45 -6.22
N VAL A 51 -14.83 0.46 -7.50
CA VAL A 51 -13.86 -0.49 -8.05
C VAL A 51 -12.47 -0.30 -7.45
N ILE A 52 -11.97 0.93 -7.33
CA ILE A 52 -10.62 1.16 -6.81
C ILE A 52 -10.50 0.85 -5.32
N LEU A 53 -11.54 1.13 -4.53
CA LEU A 53 -11.57 0.75 -3.12
C LEU A 53 -11.62 -0.77 -2.96
N THR A 54 -12.40 -1.46 -3.80
CA THR A 54 -12.43 -2.93 -3.84
C THR A 54 -11.06 -3.50 -4.18
N LEU A 55 -10.36 -2.92 -5.16
CA LEU A 55 -8.99 -3.29 -5.54
C LEU A 55 -8.01 -3.11 -4.36
N ALA A 56 -8.10 -1.99 -3.65
CA ALA A 56 -7.26 -1.72 -2.48
C ALA A 56 -7.47 -2.77 -1.38
N VAL A 57 -8.72 -3.16 -1.11
CA VAL A 57 -9.05 -4.22 -0.13
C VAL A 57 -8.48 -5.57 -0.57
N VAL A 58 -8.68 -5.95 -1.83
CA VAL A 58 -8.15 -7.22 -2.38
C VAL A 58 -6.62 -7.28 -2.26
N LEU A 59 -5.92 -6.19 -2.56
CA LEU A 59 -4.46 -6.12 -2.41
C LEU A 59 -4.02 -6.14 -0.94
N GLY A 60 -4.76 -5.49 -0.04
CA GLY A 60 -4.53 -5.57 1.40
C GLY A 60 -4.66 -6.99 1.92
N LEU A 61 -5.72 -7.71 1.53
CA LEU A 61 -5.94 -9.12 1.87
C LEU A 61 -4.84 -10.02 1.31
N LEU A 62 -4.42 -9.76 0.07
CA LEU A 62 -3.30 -10.47 -0.56
C LEU A 62 -2.02 -10.33 0.27
N LEU A 63 -1.64 -9.10 0.63
CA LEU A 63 -0.43 -8.87 1.42
C LEU A 63 -0.52 -9.42 2.86
N ARG A 64 -1.72 -9.45 3.46
CA ARG A 64 -1.95 -10.13 4.74
C ARG A 64 -1.70 -11.63 4.62
N CYS A 65 -2.28 -12.29 3.61
CA CYS A 65 -2.05 -13.71 3.35
C CYS A 65 -0.56 -14.01 3.09
N LEU A 66 0.14 -13.12 2.37
CA LEU A 66 1.59 -13.24 2.17
C LEU A 66 2.41 -13.04 3.46
N GLY A 67 1.93 -12.24 4.40
CA GLY A 67 2.56 -12.04 5.71
C GLY A 67 2.39 -13.20 6.69
N GLU A 68 1.32 -13.98 6.56
CA GLU A 68 1.04 -15.15 7.42
C GLU A 68 1.96 -16.35 7.13
N SER A 69 2.61 -16.38 5.98
CA SER A 69 3.49 -17.47 5.56
C SER A 69 4.89 -16.94 5.25
N ARG A 70 5.93 -17.54 5.84
CA ARG A 70 7.32 -17.08 5.62
C ARG A 70 7.72 -17.27 4.14
N PRO A 71 8.35 -16.28 3.49
CA PRO A 71 8.88 -16.46 2.13
C PRO A 71 9.85 -17.64 2.09
N THR A 72 9.82 -18.43 1.02
CA THR A 72 10.74 -19.57 0.82
C THR A 72 12.16 -19.11 0.47
N SER A 73 12.32 -17.88 -0.03
CA SER A 73 13.62 -17.26 -0.32
C SER A 73 13.60 -15.74 -0.22
N THR A 74 14.78 -15.12 -0.06
CA THR A 74 14.96 -13.66 -0.09
C THR A 74 14.53 -13.08 -1.44
N LEU A 75 14.73 -13.83 -2.53
CA LEU A 75 14.30 -13.42 -3.87
C LEU A 75 12.77 -13.35 -3.97
N GLU A 76 12.06 -14.35 -3.45
CA GLU A 76 10.60 -14.34 -3.38
C GLU A 76 10.10 -13.15 -2.54
N ALA A 77 10.73 -12.88 -1.40
CA ALA A 77 10.39 -11.75 -0.54
C ALA A 77 10.57 -10.40 -1.26
N VAL A 78 11.63 -10.24 -2.06
CA VAL A 78 11.86 -8.97 -2.78
C VAL A 78 10.94 -8.86 -3.99
N VAL A 79 10.83 -9.90 -4.81
CA VAL A 79 10.10 -9.84 -6.07
C VAL A 79 8.59 -9.87 -5.84
N VAL A 80 8.09 -10.82 -5.06
CA VAL A 80 6.64 -11.00 -4.86
C VAL A 80 6.13 -9.96 -3.87
N ASP A 81 6.63 -9.98 -2.63
CA ASP A 81 6.12 -9.05 -1.61
C ASP A 81 6.47 -7.58 -1.92
N GLY A 82 7.60 -7.36 -2.60
CA GLY A 82 7.97 -6.02 -3.07
C GLY A 82 7.03 -5.52 -4.15
N THR A 83 6.77 -6.32 -5.19
CA THR A 83 5.86 -5.91 -6.28
C THR A 83 4.46 -5.64 -5.77
N PHE A 84 3.89 -6.54 -4.97
CA PHE A 84 2.54 -6.34 -4.43
C PHE A 84 2.48 -5.22 -3.39
N GLY A 85 3.54 -5.04 -2.60
CA GLY A 85 3.67 -3.92 -1.68
C GLY A 85 3.64 -2.58 -2.40
N VAL A 86 4.44 -2.47 -3.47
CA VAL A 86 4.45 -1.27 -4.33
C VAL A 86 3.10 -1.06 -4.99
N TYR A 87 2.47 -2.13 -5.45
CA TYR A 87 1.18 -2.05 -6.11
C TYR A 87 0.07 -1.56 -5.17
N LEU A 88 -0.01 -2.08 -3.93
CA LEU A 88 -0.94 -1.56 -2.93
C LEU A 88 -0.68 -0.09 -2.63
N GLY A 89 0.59 0.30 -2.44
CA GLY A 89 0.95 1.69 -2.16
C GLY A 89 0.49 2.65 -3.26
N TRP A 90 0.66 2.26 -4.52
CA TRP A 90 0.15 3.03 -5.67
C TRP A 90 -1.38 3.08 -5.71
N VAL A 91 -2.07 1.94 -5.55
CA VAL A 91 -3.54 1.88 -5.55
C VAL A 91 -4.14 2.71 -4.42
N ALA A 92 -3.50 2.77 -3.25
CA ALA A 92 -3.95 3.58 -2.13
C ALA A 92 -3.96 5.09 -2.49
N VAL A 93 -2.88 5.58 -3.10
CA VAL A 93 -2.80 6.98 -3.54
C VAL A 93 -3.76 7.25 -4.70
N ALA A 94 -3.88 6.31 -5.65
CA ALA A 94 -4.83 6.41 -6.75
C ALA A 94 -6.29 6.43 -6.24
N SER A 95 -6.63 5.68 -5.19
CA SER A 95 -7.97 5.70 -4.58
C SER A 95 -8.32 7.08 -4.04
N VAL A 96 -7.37 7.67 -3.33
CA VAL A 96 -7.47 9.01 -2.75
C VAL A 96 -7.64 10.07 -3.84
N ALA A 97 -6.85 10.01 -4.92
CA ALA A 97 -6.99 10.89 -6.07
C ALA A 97 -8.34 10.70 -6.80
N ASN A 98 -8.78 9.44 -6.95
CA ASN A 98 -10.03 9.11 -7.64
C ASN A 98 -11.26 9.62 -6.89
N VAL A 99 -11.32 9.43 -5.56
CA VAL A 99 -12.39 10.01 -4.72
C VAL A 99 -12.42 11.53 -4.84
N THR A 100 -11.24 12.17 -4.83
CA THR A 100 -11.13 13.63 -5.01
C THR A 100 -11.72 14.07 -6.35
N ALA A 101 -11.39 13.37 -7.44
CA ALA A 101 -11.89 13.66 -8.77
C ALA A 101 -13.42 13.56 -8.85
N VAL A 102 -14.01 12.53 -8.23
CA VAL A 102 -15.48 12.37 -8.19
C VAL A 102 -16.15 13.48 -7.39
N LEU A 103 -15.58 13.89 -6.25
CA LEU A 103 -16.14 14.97 -5.44
C LEU A 103 -16.15 16.31 -6.20
N VAL A 104 -15.03 16.66 -6.84
CA VAL A 104 -14.94 17.88 -7.66
C VAL A 104 -15.94 17.83 -8.82
N ALA A 105 -16.02 16.70 -9.52
CA ALA A 105 -16.94 16.55 -10.65
C ALA A 105 -18.43 16.49 -10.24
N SER A 106 -18.73 16.21 -8.97
CA SER A 106 -20.11 16.21 -8.44
C SER A 106 -20.65 17.62 -8.13
N GLY A 107 -19.95 18.68 -8.56
CA GLY A 107 -20.39 20.06 -8.38
C GLY A 107 -19.94 20.70 -7.06
N VAL A 108 -19.05 20.04 -6.32
CA VAL A 108 -18.23 20.75 -5.33
C VAL A 108 -17.27 21.58 -6.17
N ASP A 109 -17.58 22.88 -6.35
CA ASP A 109 -16.65 23.89 -6.88
C ASP A 109 -16.12 24.71 -5.70
N PRO A 110 -15.14 24.16 -4.97
CA PRO A 110 -14.60 24.80 -3.81
C PRO A 110 -13.67 25.91 -4.32
N GLY A 111 -13.97 27.18 -4.04
CA GLY A 111 -13.01 28.25 -4.27
C GLY A 111 -11.61 27.89 -3.74
N GLU A 112 -10.54 28.47 -4.28
CA GLU A 112 -9.14 28.02 -4.08
C GLU A 112 -8.77 27.56 -2.66
N GLY A 113 -9.27 28.25 -1.63
CA GLY A 113 -9.06 27.88 -0.23
C GLY A 113 -9.66 26.53 0.16
N VAL A 114 -10.90 26.26 -0.24
CA VAL A 114 -11.58 24.99 0.04
C VAL A 114 -10.97 23.84 -0.79
N ALA A 115 -10.52 24.10 -2.02
CA ALA A 115 -9.79 23.11 -2.83
C ALA A 115 -8.48 22.69 -2.14
N THR A 116 -7.78 23.65 -1.54
CA THR A 116 -6.56 23.40 -0.75
C THR A 116 -6.86 22.58 0.49
N VAL A 117 -7.91 22.90 1.24
CA VAL A 117 -8.33 22.13 2.43
C VAL A 117 -8.67 20.70 2.05
N LEU A 118 -9.45 20.49 0.99
CA LEU A 118 -9.81 19.14 0.52
C LEU A 118 -8.57 18.34 0.13
N ALA A 119 -7.61 18.94 -0.59
CA ALA A 119 -6.35 18.28 -0.91
C ALA A 119 -5.55 17.89 0.35
N VAL A 120 -5.53 18.73 1.38
CA VAL A 120 -4.89 18.40 2.66
C VAL A 120 -5.60 17.26 3.39
N VAL A 121 -6.94 17.24 3.41
CA VAL A 121 -7.74 16.15 4.00
C VAL A 121 -7.45 14.82 3.29
N VAL A 122 -7.41 14.85 1.96
CA VAL A 122 -7.08 13.73 1.08
C VAL A 122 -5.69 13.16 1.41
N LEU A 123 -4.70 14.04 1.61
CA LEU A 123 -3.35 13.64 2.05
C LEU A 123 -3.35 13.06 3.47
N ALA A 124 -4.12 13.64 4.40
CA ALA A 124 -4.26 13.10 5.75
C ALA A 124 -4.87 11.69 5.76
N VAL A 125 -5.85 11.43 4.89
CA VAL A 125 -6.41 10.08 4.69
C VAL A 125 -5.33 9.12 4.16
N ALA A 126 -4.48 9.56 3.23
CA ALA A 126 -3.36 8.75 2.76
C ALA A 126 -2.38 8.38 3.90
N VAL A 127 -2.09 9.32 4.82
CA VAL A 127 -1.29 9.04 6.02
C VAL A 127 -1.97 8.02 6.93
N ALA A 128 -3.27 8.15 7.17
CA ALA A 128 -4.03 7.21 7.99
C ALA A 128 -4.01 5.79 7.39
N LEU A 129 -4.19 5.66 6.07
CA LEU A 129 -4.08 4.39 5.36
C LEU A 129 -2.65 3.82 5.47
N GLY A 130 -1.63 4.65 5.29
CA GLY A 130 -0.23 4.25 5.45
C GLY A 130 0.06 3.73 6.87
N ALA A 131 -0.50 4.37 7.89
CA ALA A 131 -0.40 3.90 9.27
C ALA A 131 -1.11 2.56 9.49
N VAL A 132 -2.34 2.41 8.96
CA VAL A 132 -3.08 1.13 9.01
C VAL A 132 -2.28 0.03 8.33
N PHE A 133 -1.70 0.28 7.15
CA PHE A 133 -0.88 -0.70 6.44
C PHE A 133 0.41 -1.02 7.20
N ALA A 134 1.08 -0.02 7.79
CA ALA A 134 2.28 -0.25 8.59
C ALA A 134 1.99 -1.18 9.78
N LEU A 135 0.83 -1.02 10.43
CA LEU A 135 0.43 -1.83 11.58
C LEU A 135 -0.11 -3.21 11.17
N ALA A 136 -0.91 -3.28 10.10
CA ALA A 136 -1.59 -4.51 9.69
C ALA A 136 -0.74 -5.43 8.79
N LEU A 137 0.27 -4.88 8.11
CA LEU A 137 1.10 -5.59 7.12
C LEU A 137 2.57 -5.70 7.55
N ALA A 138 2.84 -5.83 8.84
CA ALA A 138 4.18 -6.04 9.40
C ALA A 138 5.23 -4.97 9.01
N ALA A 139 4.81 -3.71 8.94
CA ALA A 139 5.68 -2.56 8.64
C ALA A 139 6.55 -2.77 7.38
N ARG A 140 5.92 -3.23 6.29
CA ARG A 140 6.56 -3.43 4.99
C ARG A 140 6.99 -2.10 4.37
N TRP A 141 8.30 -1.90 4.28
CA TRP A 141 8.90 -0.73 3.62
C TRP A 141 8.48 -0.56 2.16
N THR A 142 8.16 -1.65 1.47
CA THR A 142 7.76 -1.62 0.05
C THR A 142 6.45 -0.85 -0.16
N VAL A 143 5.49 -1.02 0.75
CA VAL A 143 4.23 -0.25 0.76
C VAL A 143 4.51 1.21 1.08
N ALA A 144 5.26 1.47 2.16
CA ALA A 144 5.55 2.83 2.62
C ALA A 144 6.35 3.64 1.58
N ALA A 145 7.35 3.02 0.94
CA ALA A 145 8.17 3.64 -0.10
C ALA A 145 7.34 3.98 -1.35
N ALA A 146 6.44 3.09 -1.76
CA ALA A 146 5.57 3.35 -2.91
C ALA A 146 4.56 4.47 -2.65
N MET A 147 3.96 4.52 -1.45
CA MET A 147 3.11 5.63 -1.04
C MET A 147 3.90 6.94 -0.99
N ALA A 148 5.09 6.93 -0.38
CA ALA A 148 5.95 8.11 -0.31
C ALA A 148 6.37 8.62 -1.70
N TRP A 149 6.70 7.71 -2.62
CA TRP A 149 7.02 8.04 -4.01
C TRP A 149 5.83 8.65 -4.76
N ALA A 150 4.63 8.08 -4.61
CA ALA A 150 3.43 8.62 -5.23
C ALA A 150 3.07 10.01 -4.67
N LEU A 151 3.20 10.22 -3.36
CA LEU A 151 3.03 11.53 -2.73
C LEU A 151 4.09 12.55 -3.18
N ALA A 152 5.34 12.11 -3.43
CA ALA A 152 6.36 12.98 -4.00
C ALA A 152 5.98 13.46 -5.41
N TRP A 153 5.39 12.60 -6.24
CA TRP A 153 4.86 13.02 -7.54
C TRP A 153 3.69 14.00 -7.44
N ILE A 154 2.84 13.88 -6.42
CA ILE A 154 1.82 14.90 -6.13
C ILE A 154 2.50 16.24 -5.82
N ALA A 155 3.53 16.24 -4.96
CA ALA A 155 4.26 17.47 -4.64
C ALA A 155 4.87 18.11 -5.90
N VAL A 156 5.54 17.31 -6.74
CA VAL A 156 6.08 17.78 -8.03
C VAL A 156 4.98 18.38 -8.90
N GLY A 157 3.88 17.65 -9.13
CA GLY A 157 2.78 18.15 -9.97
C GLY A 157 2.16 19.46 -9.48
N ARG A 158 2.06 19.65 -8.15
CA ARG A 158 1.55 20.89 -7.53
C ARG A 158 2.56 22.05 -7.58
N LEU A 159 3.82 21.78 -7.92
CA LEU A 159 4.84 22.80 -8.14
C LEU A 159 5.07 23.10 -9.63
N THR A 160 4.84 22.13 -10.53
CA THR A 160 5.26 22.24 -11.94
C THR A 160 4.11 22.29 -12.95
N SER A 161 2.92 21.77 -12.62
CA SER A 161 1.91 21.41 -13.63
C SER A 161 0.53 22.03 -13.40
N GLY A 162 0.34 22.76 -12.30
CA GLY A 162 -0.88 23.51 -12.01
C GLY A 162 -2.08 22.67 -11.52
N PRO A 163 -3.09 23.26 -10.84
CA PRO A 163 -3.04 24.58 -10.21
C PRO A 163 -1.99 24.57 -9.08
N ALA A 164 -1.06 25.52 -9.16
CA ALA A 164 0.11 25.51 -8.30
C ALA A 164 -0.31 25.76 -6.85
N SER A 165 0.21 24.97 -5.91
CA SER A 165 -0.07 25.18 -4.50
C SER A 165 1.08 24.67 -3.65
N VAL A 166 1.88 25.61 -3.14
CA VAL A 166 2.99 25.33 -2.23
C VAL A 166 2.48 24.62 -0.98
N THR A 167 1.31 25.02 -0.46
CA THR A 167 0.67 24.38 0.69
C THR A 167 0.39 22.89 0.46
N VAL A 168 -0.22 22.53 -0.68
CA VAL A 168 -0.50 21.12 -1.00
C VAL A 168 0.80 20.36 -1.25
N ALA A 169 1.79 20.98 -1.90
CA ALA A 169 3.09 20.36 -2.13
C ALA A 169 3.82 20.04 -0.81
N VAL A 170 3.88 20.99 0.12
CA VAL A 170 4.47 20.79 1.45
C VAL A 170 3.69 19.73 2.23
N ALA A 171 2.35 19.79 2.22
CA ALA A 171 1.52 18.78 2.87
C ALA A 171 1.77 17.37 2.31
N ALA A 172 1.99 17.23 1.00
CA ALA A 172 2.30 15.96 0.36
C ALA A 172 3.67 15.41 0.81
N VAL A 173 4.69 16.27 0.88
CA VAL A 173 6.02 15.89 1.40
C VAL A 173 5.95 15.49 2.87
N VAL A 174 5.27 16.29 3.71
CA VAL A 174 5.07 15.97 5.14
C VAL A 174 4.34 14.64 5.31
N SER A 175 3.32 14.39 4.50
CA SER A 175 2.58 13.12 4.50
C SER A 175 3.45 11.94 4.12
N ALA A 176 4.32 12.08 3.12
CA ALA A 176 5.29 11.06 2.73
C ALA A 176 6.25 10.73 3.89
N LEU A 177 6.82 11.76 4.51
CA LEU A 177 7.72 11.60 5.66
C LEU A 177 7.01 10.98 6.87
N ALA A 178 5.77 11.37 7.14
CA ALA A 178 4.97 10.80 8.21
C ALA A 178 4.73 9.30 8.03
N ILE A 179 4.37 8.86 6.81
CA ILE A 179 4.18 7.43 6.50
C ILE A 179 5.48 6.64 6.72
N LEU A 180 6.63 7.17 6.26
CA LEU A 180 7.93 6.54 6.47
C LEU A 180 8.28 6.47 7.97
N ALA A 181 8.06 7.54 8.72
CA ALA A 181 8.31 7.59 10.16
C ALA A 181 7.44 6.60 10.95
N VAL A 182 6.13 6.55 10.65
CA VAL A 182 5.20 5.59 11.27
C VAL A 182 5.63 4.15 10.96
N THR A 183 6.05 3.88 9.72
CA THR A 183 6.54 2.55 9.32
C THR A 183 7.82 2.18 10.06
N ALA A 184 8.79 3.09 10.15
CA ALA A 184 10.02 2.88 10.92
C ALA A 184 9.71 2.57 12.38
N TYR A 185 8.84 3.36 13.00
CA TYR A 185 8.45 3.21 14.39
C TYR A 185 7.74 1.88 14.66
N ALA A 186 6.76 1.50 13.82
CA ALA A 186 6.08 0.21 13.92
C ALA A 186 7.09 -0.94 13.82
N ARG A 187 8.07 -0.85 12.91
CA ARG A 187 9.12 -1.86 12.76
C ARG A 187 10.04 -1.96 13.98
N HIS A 188 10.46 -0.84 14.55
CA HIS A 188 11.25 -0.83 15.79
C HIS A 188 10.50 -1.46 16.97
N ARG A 189 9.20 -1.18 17.09
CA ARG A 189 8.32 -1.79 18.10
C ARG A 189 8.25 -3.31 17.96
N HIS A 190 8.15 -3.82 16.73
CA HIS A 190 8.15 -5.26 16.48
C HIS A 190 9.50 -5.93 16.76
N ALA A 191 10.62 -5.24 16.55
CA ALA A 191 11.97 -5.76 16.84
C ALA A 191 12.32 -5.74 18.34
N GLY A 192 11.75 -4.82 19.12
CA GLY A 192 12.00 -4.68 20.56
C GLY A 192 11.20 -5.66 21.44
N GLY A 193 10.23 -6.39 20.90
CA GLY A 193 9.41 -7.36 21.64
C GLY A 193 10.02 -8.77 21.76
N THR A 194 11.09 -9.07 21.02
CA THR A 194 11.72 -10.40 20.96
C THR A 194 12.88 -10.63 21.94
N THR A 195 13.18 -9.67 22.82
CA THR A 195 14.24 -9.80 23.82
C THR A 195 13.69 -9.94 25.24
N ARG A 196 13.41 -11.20 25.65
CA ARG A 196 13.73 -11.75 26.99
C ARG A 196 13.22 -13.18 27.14
N VAL A 197 14.08 -14.15 26.86
CA VAL A 197 14.15 -15.38 27.65
C VAL A 197 15.55 -15.36 28.28
N PRO A 198 15.68 -15.13 29.60
CA PRO A 198 16.96 -15.32 30.26
C PRO A 198 17.31 -16.81 30.17
N ALA A 199 18.38 -17.13 29.46
CA ALA A 199 19.02 -18.43 29.56
C ALA A 199 19.58 -18.54 30.99
N ASN A 200 18.81 -19.15 31.88
CA ASN A 200 19.32 -19.61 33.16
C ASN A 200 19.31 -21.13 33.13
N ALA A 201 20.40 -21.70 32.62
CA ALA A 201 20.85 -23.02 33.00
C ALA A 201 22.04 -22.82 33.93
N PRO A 202 22.16 -23.65 34.97
CA PRO A 202 23.38 -24.42 35.07
C PRO A 202 23.10 -25.93 35.00
N ASP A 203 23.93 -26.56 34.19
CA ASP A 203 24.10 -27.99 34.01
C ASP A 203 24.49 -28.64 35.35
N GLY A 204 23.54 -29.31 35.99
CA GLY A 204 23.74 -30.05 37.23
C GLY A 204 24.17 -31.49 36.95
N ARG A 205 25.32 -31.69 36.30
CA ARG A 205 26.01 -32.99 36.36
C ARG A 205 26.62 -33.16 37.74
N VAL A 206 26.05 -34.04 38.55
CA VAL A 206 26.76 -34.62 39.70
C VAL A 206 26.90 -36.11 39.43
N HIS A 207 28.16 -36.52 39.29
CA HIS A 207 28.60 -37.89 39.35
C HIS A 207 28.17 -38.54 40.68
N ALA A 208 27.53 -39.70 40.61
CA ALA A 208 27.64 -40.80 41.57
C ALA A 208 27.23 -42.10 40.87
#